data_AF-A0A9Q0EBG5-F1
#
_entry.id   AF-A0A9Q0EBG5-F1
#
_cell.length_a   1.000
_cell.length_b   1.000
_cell.length_c   1.000
_cell.angle_alpha   90.00
_cell.angle_beta   90.00
_cell.angle_gamma   90.00
#
_symmetry.space_group_name_H-M   'P 1'
#
loop_
_entity.id
_entity.type
_entity.pdbx_description
1 polymer ?
#
loop_
_entity_poly.entity_id
_entity_poly.type
_entity_poly.pdbx_seq_one_letter_code
_entity_poly.pdbx_strand_id
1 'polypeptide(L)'
;MRRRHQGDVVDIYQREFLALRERLQSAEQENLQRSKELNLVLDEIKRAIAEKQALRDINRTWASLSEESRLRLWNVSNSKNVLQLPSIFHHLPHLLANEGSLQPAIHREVHSYLTDTLTSLMSELSAAEKDDCVIVVLIAESDQQYAISVAENLKRL
;
A
#
# COMPACT_ATOMS: atom_id res chain seq x y z
N MET A 1 14.21 -52.92 -43.01
CA MET A 1 13.23 -52.20 -42.16
C MET A 1 13.87 -50.92 -41.63
N ARG A 2 13.74 -49.76 -42.29
CA ARG A 2 14.24 -48.45 -41.79
C ARG A 2 13.26 -47.28 -42.01
N ARG A 3 11.97 -47.58 -42.21
CA ARG A 3 10.94 -46.54 -42.42
C ARG A 3 10.07 -46.21 -41.19
N ARG A 4 10.26 -46.86 -40.03
CA ARG A 4 9.43 -46.60 -38.83
C ARG A 4 9.93 -45.46 -37.93
N HIS A 5 11.24 -45.22 -37.84
CA HIS A 5 11.78 -44.22 -36.89
C HIS A 5 11.66 -42.76 -37.35
N GLN A 6 11.50 -42.51 -38.64
CA GLN A 6 11.40 -41.13 -39.16
C GLN A 6 9.98 -40.57 -39.08
N GLY A 7 8.95 -41.43 -39.10
CA GLY A 7 7.56 -41.05 -38.85
C GLY A 7 7.29 -40.74 -37.37
N ASP A 8 7.86 -41.53 -36.45
CA ASP A 8 7.73 -41.36 -35.00
C ASP A 8 8.15 -39.96 -34.53
N VAL A 9 9.28 -39.47 -35.03
CA VAL A 9 9.82 -38.16 -34.63
C VAL A 9 8.93 -37.02 -35.16
N VAL A 10 8.42 -37.14 -36.38
CA VAL A 10 7.51 -36.15 -36.98
C VAL A 10 6.17 -36.13 -36.24
N ASP A 11 5.64 -37.30 -35.86
CA ASP A 11 4.42 -37.43 -35.08
C ASP A 11 4.56 -36.81 -33.68
N ILE A 12 5.71 -36.98 -33.03
CA ILE A 12 6.04 -36.35 -31.74
C ILE A 12 6.04 -34.83 -31.87
N TYR A 13 6.72 -34.27 -32.88
CA TYR A 13 6.75 -32.82 -33.09
C TYR A 13 5.38 -32.25 -33.44
N GLN A 14 4.57 -32.95 -34.23
CA GLN A 14 3.19 -32.53 -34.51
C GLN A 14 2.34 -32.48 -33.24
N ARG A 15 2.50 -33.46 -32.35
CA ARG A 15 1.78 -33.50 -31.08
C ARG A 15 2.20 -32.37 -30.14
N GLU A 16 3.50 -32.12 -30.00
CA GLU A 16 4.02 -31.02 -29.19
C GLU A 16 3.60 -29.65 -29.73
N PHE A 17 3.63 -29.46 -31.06
CA PHE A 17 3.18 -28.22 -31.69
C PHE A 17 1.67 -27.98 -31.47
N LEU A 18 0.85 -29.03 -31.57
CA LEU A 18 -0.57 -28.95 -31.28
C LEU A 18 -0.83 -28.61 -29.81
N ALA A 19 -0.13 -29.26 -28.88
CA ALA A 19 -0.24 -28.99 -27.45
C ALA A 19 0.19 -27.55 -27.11
N LEU A 20 1.26 -27.05 -27.75
CA LEU A 20 1.72 -25.69 -27.57
C LEU A 20 0.70 -24.68 -28.10
N ARG A 21 0.12 -24.93 -29.28
CA ARG A 21 -0.94 -24.09 -29.84
C ARG A 21 -2.16 -24.00 -28.91
N GLU A 22 -2.56 -25.13 -28.35
CA GLU A 22 -3.72 -25.20 -27.46
C GLU A 22 -3.47 -24.46 -26.14
N ARG A 23 -2.26 -24.60 -25.57
CA ARG A 23 -1.83 -23.82 -24.40
C ARG A 23 -1.76 -22.32 -24.68
N LEU A 24 -1.23 -21.93 -25.85
CA LEU A 24 -1.15 -20.53 -26.24
C LEU A 24 -2.55 -19.92 -26.39
N GLN A 25 -3.46 -20.63 -27.06
CA GLN A 25 -4.85 -20.19 -27.23
C GLN A 25 -5.57 -20.05 -25.87
N SER A 26 -5.36 -21.00 -24.97
CA SER A 26 -5.91 -20.92 -23.61
C SER A 26 -5.36 -19.72 -22.84
N ALA A 27 -4.04 -19.47 -22.93
CA ALA A 27 -3.40 -18.33 -22.30
C ALA A 27 -3.89 -16.99 -22.89
N GLU A 28 -4.04 -16.88 -24.21
CA GLU A 28 -4.57 -15.70 -24.88
C GLU A 28 -6.01 -15.39 -24.44
N GLN A 29 -6.85 -16.41 -24.37
CA GLN A 29 -8.25 -16.25 -23.96
C GLN A 29 -8.35 -15.80 -22.50
N GLU A 30 -7.51 -16.35 -21.63
CA GLU A 30 -7.43 -15.93 -20.23
C GLU A 30 -6.90 -14.48 -20.11
N ASN A 31 -5.90 -14.10 -20.93
CA ASN A 31 -5.37 -12.74 -20.95
C ASN A 31 -6.44 -11.73 -21.42
N LEU A 32 -7.22 -12.10 -22.44
CA LEU A 32 -8.33 -11.28 -22.94
C LEU A 32 -9.40 -11.10 -21.86
N GLN A 33 -9.70 -12.16 -21.11
CA GLN A 33 -10.65 -12.12 -20.00
C GLN A 33 -10.14 -11.20 -18.88
N ARG A 34 -8.88 -11.36 -18.46
CA ARG A 34 -8.23 -10.48 -17.48
C ARG A 34 -8.23 -9.02 -17.91
N SER A 35 -8.00 -8.74 -19.20
CA SER A 35 -8.05 -7.38 -19.73
C SER A 35 -9.43 -6.75 -19.58
N LYS A 36 -10.52 -7.51 -19.79
CA LYS A 36 -11.89 -7.02 -19.57
C LYS A 36 -12.15 -6.72 -18.09
N GLU A 37 -11.72 -7.62 -17.20
CA GLU A 37 -11.86 -7.42 -15.75
C GLU A 37 -11.11 -6.17 -15.26
N LEU A 38 -9.88 -5.96 -15.76
CA LEU A 38 -9.10 -4.75 -15.46
C LEU A 38 -9.79 -3.47 -15.94
N ASN A 39 -10.45 -3.49 -17.10
CA ASN A 39 -11.22 -2.35 -17.59
C ASN A 39 -12.42 -2.04 -16.67
N LEU A 40 -13.12 -3.05 -16.18
CA LEU A 40 -14.21 -2.86 -15.21
C LEU A 40 -13.70 -2.25 -13.90
N VAL A 41 -12.57 -2.74 -13.39
CA VAL A 41 -11.92 -2.18 -12.19
C VAL A 41 -11.52 -0.72 -12.42
N LEU A 42 -10.98 -0.40 -13.59
CA LEU A 42 -10.61 0.97 -13.95
C LEU A 42 -11.82 1.92 -13.97
N ASP A 43 -12.93 1.48 -14.54
CA ASP A 43 -14.15 2.29 -14.59
C ASP A 43 -14.74 2.51 -13.19
N GLU A 44 -14.67 1.51 -12.31
CA GLU A 44 -15.08 1.65 -10.91
C GLU A 44 -14.17 2.62 -10.14
N ILE A 45 -12.85 2.58 -10.38
CA ILE A 45 -11.91 3.55 -9.79
C ILE A 45 -12.23 4.98 -10.28
N LYS A 46 -12.48 5.17 -11.58
CA LYS A 46 -12.86 6.47 -12.13
C LYS A 46 -14.16 6.98 -11.50
N ARG A 47 -15.15 6.09 -11.33
CA ARG A 47 -16.42 6.41 -10.67
C ARG A 47 -16.22 6.84 -9.22
N ALA A 48 -15.45 6.08 -8.45
CA ALA A 48 -15.14 6.40 -7.06
C ALA A 48 -14.37 7.72 -6.91
N ILE A 49 -13.45 8.03 -7.82
CA ILE A 49 -12.74 9.33 -7.85
C ILE A 49 -13.70 10.47 -8.15
N ALA A 50 -14.59 10.30 -9.15
CA ALA A 50 -15.58 11.32 -9.51
C ALA A 50 -16.55 11.60 -8.36
N GLU A 51 -17.01 10.56 -7.66
CA GLU A 51 -17.87 10.67 -6.47
C GLU A 51 -17.14 11.39 -5.32
N LYS A 52 -15.89 11.02 -5.04
CA LYS A 52 -15.05 11.69 -4.04
C LYS A 52 -14.78 13.16 -4.37
N GLN A 53 -14.66 13.49 -5.65
CA GLN A 53 -14.48 14.86 -6.12
C GLN A 53 -15.78 15.68 -5.95
N ALA A 54 -16.93 15.12 -6.29
CA ALA A 54 -18.24 15.75 -6.01
C ALA A 54 -18.45 16.00 -4.51
N LEU A 55 -18.07 15.04 -3.66
CA LEU A 55 -18.10 15.20 -2.19
C LEU A 55 -17.14 16.31 -1.71
N ARG A 56 -15.96 16.46 -2.35
CA ARG A 56 -15.03 17.56 -2.06
C ARG A 56 -15.56 18.93 -2.47
N ASP A 57 -16.23 19.03 -3.61
CA ASP A 57 -16.76 20.31 -4.07
C ASP A 57 -17.94 20.78 -3.21
N ILE A 58 -18.77 19.84 -2.74
CA ILE A 58 -19.77 20.09 -1.69
C ILE A 58 -19.08 20.61 -0.41
N ASN A 59 -18.04 19.94 0.07
CA ASN A 59 -17.29 20.36 1.28
C ASN A 59 -16.66 21.75 1.13
N ARG A 60 -16.21 22.11 -0.09
CA ARG A 60 -15.73 23.46 -0.40
C ARG A 60 -16.85 24.51 -0.32
N THR A 61 -18.06 24.16 -0.77
CA THR A 61 -19.26 24.99 -0.60
C THR A 61 -19.64 25.13 0.88
N TRP A 62 -19.56 24.06 1.68
CA TRP A 62 -19.75 24.14 3.14
C TRP A 62 -18.71 25.05 3.81
N ALA A 63 -17.46 25.00 3.37
CA ALA A 63 -16.37 25.86 3.85
C ALA A 63 -16.55 27.34 3.48
N SER A 64 -17.26 27.65 2.38
CA SER A 64 -17.53 29.05 1.97
C SER A 64 -18.79 29.66 2.59
N LEU A 65 -19.60 28.89 3.32
CA LEU A 65 -20.79 29.38 4.00
C LEU A 65 -20.41 29.99 5.36
N SER A 66 -21.10 31.06 5.76
CA SER A 66 -20.88 31.67 7.07
C SER A 66 -21.28 30.72 8.21
N GLU A 67 -20.63 30.88 9.37
CA GLU A 67 -20.83 30.07 10.57
C GLU A 67 -22.33 29.97 10.96
N GLU A 68 -23.07 31.08 10.84
CA GLU A 68 -24.50 31.15 11.10
C GLU A 68 -25.34 30.30 10.12
N SER A 69 -25.00 30.32 8.83
CA SER A 69 -25.69 29.52 7.82
C SER A 69 -25.42 28.02 8.01
N ARG A 70 -24.19 27.65 8.40
CA ARG A 70 -23.81 26.27 8.70
C ARG A 70 -24.57 25.73 9.91
N LEU A 71 -24.69 26.52 10.98
CA LEU A 71 -25.45 26.17 12.18
C LEU A 71 -26.96 26.03 11.91
N ARG A 72 -27.53 26.88 11.06
CA ARG A 72 -28.94 26.79 10.64
C ARG A 72 -29.21 25.54 9.80
N LEU A 73 -28.34 25.23 8.84
CA LEU A 73 -28.42 24.01 8.02
C LEU A 73 -28.29 22.73 8.87
N TRP A 74 -27.37 22.71 9.84
CA TRP A 74 -27.22 21.62 10.81
C TRP A 74 -28.49 21.40 11.64
N ASN A 75 -29.11 22.48 12.10
CA ASN A 75 -30.35 22.41 12.87
C ASN A 75 -31.54 21.93 12.00
N VAL A 76 -31.57 22.27 10.71
CA VAL A 76 -32.56 21.77 9.76
C VAL A 76 -32.39 20.27 9.50
N SER A 77 -31.15 19.76 9.42
CA SER A 77 -30.89 18.31 9.39
C SER A 77 -31.34 17.58 10.66
N ASN A 78 -31.53 18.31 11.76
CA ASN A 78 -31.97 17.81 13.06
C ASN A 78 -33.49 17.88 13.27
N SER A 79 -34.28 18.24 12.25
CA SER A 79 -35.74 18.32 12.36
C SER A 79 -36.40 16.92 12.48
N LYS A 80 -36.44 16.43 13.72
CA LYS A 80 -37.40 15.52 14.36
C LYS A 80 -37.84 14.18 13.73
N ASN A 81 -37.46 13.78 12.50
CA ASN A 81 -37.96 12.51 11.94
C ASN A 81 -37.01 11.74 11.00
N VAL A 82 -35.70 11.98 11.04
CA VAL A 82 -34.74 11.10 10.36
C VAL A 82 -33.75 10.63 11.40
N LEU A 83 -33.62 9.31 11.52
CA LEU A 83 -32.73 8.58 12.44
C LEU A 83 -31.50 9.42 12.78
N GLN A 84 -31.46 9.96 14.01
CA GLN A 84 -30.28 10.69 14.49
C GLN A 84 -29.15 9.68 14.68
N LEU A 85 -28.42 9.44 13.60
CA LEU A 85 -27.14 8.78 13.68
C LEU A 85 -26.23 9.73 14.48
N PRO A 86 -25.63 9.26 15.58
CA PRO A 86 -24.68 10.07 16.32
C PRO A 86 -23.65 10.63 15.35
N SER A 87 -23.63 11.95 15.21
CA SER A 87 -22.58 12.60 14.42
C SER A 87 -21.23 12.23 15.01
N ILE A 88 -20.18 12.19 14.19
CA ILE A 88 -18.82 11.98 14.67
C ILE A 88 -18.41 12.99 15.77
N PHE A 89 -19.03 14.17 15.80
CA PHE A 89 -18.85 15.17 16.85
C PHE A 89 -19.39 14.76 18.22
N HIS A 90 -20.28 13.76 18.30
CA HIS A 90 -20.73 13.18 19.58
C HIS A 90 -19.60 12.41 20.27
N HIS A 91 -18.80 11.69 19.50
CA HIS A 91 -17.66 10.92 20.01
C HIS A 91 -16.38 11.75 20.04
N LEU A 92 -16.28 12.77 19.18
CA LEU A 92 -15.09 13.61 19.03
C LEU A 92 -15.48 15.10 19.14
N PRO A 93 -15.94 15.57 20.32
CA PRO A 93 -16.39 16.95 20.49
C PRO A 93 -15.28 17.99 20.31
N HIS A 94 -14.02 17.59 20.50
CA HIS A 94 -12.84 18.44 20.31
C HIS A 94 -12.62 18.86 18.85
N LEU A 95 -13.20 18.13 17.89
CA LEU A 95 -13.22 18.54 16.48
C LEU A 95 -14.01 19.83 16.23
N LEU A 96 -14.94 20.21 17.12
CA LEU A 96 -15.66 21.47 17.03
C LEU A 96 -14.78 22.68 17.36
N ALA A 97 -13.73 22.48 18.16
CA ALA A 97 -12.83 23.55 18.59
C ALA A 97 -11.67 23.75 17.60
N ASN A 98 -11.09 22.66 17.08
CA ASN A 98 -10.04 22.71 16.07
C ASN A 98 -9.98 21.38 15.29
N GLU A 99 -9.95 21.46 13.97
CA GLU A 99 -9.83 20.31 13.06
C GLU A 99 -8.50 19.54 13.25
N GLY A 100 -7.46 20.19 13.79
CA GLY A 100 -6.15 19.57 14.08
C GLY A 100 -6.10 18.74 15.37
N SER A 101 -7.17 18.71 16.17
CA SER A 101 -7.17 18.05 17.48
C SER A 101 -7.06 16.52 17.44
N LEU A 102 -7.18 15.91 16.25
CA LEU A 102 -6.96 14.47 16.05
C LEU A 102 -5.49 14.10 15.87
N GLN A 103 -4.60 15.07 15.69
CA GLN A 103 -3.19 14.79 15.55
C GLN A 103 -2.57 14.51 16.92
N PRO A 104 -1.80 13.42 17.07
CA PRO A 104 -1.12 13.15 18.31
C PRO A 104 -0.16 14.31 18.62
N ALA A 105 -0.34 14.96 19.77
CA ALA A 105 0.48 16.10 20.20
C ALA A 105 1.94 15.72 20.54
N ILE A 106 2.32 14.45 20.34
CA ILE A 106 3.64 13.92 20.71
C ILE A 106 4.48 13.82 19.44
N HIS A 107 5.39 14.78 19.27
CA HIS A 107 6.54 14.62 18.39
C HIS A 107 7.53 13.68 19.07
N ARG A 108 7.65 12.45 18.57
CA ARG A 108 8.70 11.53 19.04
C ARG A 108 10.00 11.90 18.36
N GLU A 109 11.06 12.14 19.14
CA GLU A 109 12.40 12.20 18.60
C GLU A 109 12.73 10.86 17.93
N VAL A 110 13.30 10.93 16.72
CA VAL A 110 13.65 9.73 15.96
C VAL A 110 14.93 9.16 16.56
N HIS A 111 14.80 8.28 17.55
CA HIS A 111 15.92 7.48 18.04
C HIS A 111 16.14 6.28 17.11
N SER A 112 17.40 6.07 16.71
CA SER A 112 17.79 4.93 15.88
C SER A 112 17.95 3.69 16.73
N TYR A 113 17.13 2.67 16.47
CA TYR A 113 17.20 1.37 17.16
C TYR A 113 18.29 0.43 16.61
N LEU A 114 19.03 0.87 15.58
CA LEU A 114 19.96 0.02 14.85
C LEU A 114 21.11 -0.49 15.72
N THR A 115 21.77 0.43 16.43
CA THR A 115 22.91 0.14 17.30
C THR A 115 22.51 -0.80 18.43
N ASP A 116 21.38 -0.54 19.08
CA ASP A 116 20.88 -1.35 20.19
C ASP A 116 20.51 -2.77 19.73
N THR A 117 19.93 -2.89 18.55
CA THR A 117 19.56 -4.19 17.97
C THR A 117 20.80 -5.01 17.60
N LEU A 118 21.78 -4.40 16.93
CA LEU A 118 23.03 -5.08 16.57
C LEU A 118 23.84 -5.49 17.81
N THR A 119 23.89 -4.63 18.83
CA THR A 119 24.55 -4.95 20.10
C THR A 119 23.88 -6.13 20.79
N SER A 120 22.54 -6.18 20.80
CA SER A 120 21.79 -7.29 21.37
C SER A 120 22.06 -8.60 20.61
N LEU A 121 21.98 -8.57 19.28
CA LEU A 121 22.28 -9.74 18.44
C LEU A 121 23.73 -10.23 18.63
N MET A 122 24.70 -9.33 18.64
CA MET A 122 26.11 -9.67 18.90
C MET A 122 26.32 -10.21 20.31
N SER A 123 25.56 -9.76 21.31
CA SER A 123 25.71 -10.26 22.68
C SER A 123 25.23 -11.69 22.86
N GLU A 124 24.29 -12.15 22.01
CA GLU A 124 23.73 -13.50 22.04
C GLU A 124 24.61 -14.54 21.33
N LEU A 125 25.56 -14.12 20.50
CA LEU A 125 26.48 -15.02 19.77
C LEU A 125 27.66 -15.47 20.64
N SER A 126 28.03 -16.76 20.54
CA SER A 126 29.26 -17.28 21.13
C SER A 126 30.52 -16.79 20.38
N ALA A 127 31.70 -16.91 20.99
CA ALA A 127 32.95 -16.43 20.39
C ALA A 127 33.25 -17.10 19.03
N ALA A 128 32.93 -18.39 18.88
CA ALA A 128 33.12 -19.10 17.62
C ALA A 128 32.13 -18.67 16.53
N GLU A 129 30.88 -18.37 16.91
CA GLU A 129 29.87 -17.90 15.96
C GLU A 129 30.14 -16.46 15.51
N LYS A 130 30.71 -15.63 16.38
CA LYS A 130 31.14 -14.27 16.01
C LYS A 130 32.21 -14.29 14.92
N ASP A 131 33.17 -15.21 15.02
CA ASP A 131 34.25 -15.34 14.04
C ASP A 131 33.77 -15.88 12.69
N ASP A 132 32.65 -16.60 12.65
CA ASP A 132 32.06 -17.19 11.43
C ASP A 132 30.82 -16.42 10.92
N CYS A 133 30.47 -15.26 11.52
CA CYS A 133 29.28 -14.49 11.17
C CYS A 133 29.61 -13.26 10.32
N VAL A 134 28.80 -13.02 9.27
CA VAL A 134 28.83 -11.79 8.48
C VAL A 134 27.47 -11.10 8.56
N ILE A 135 27.45 -9.87 9.09
CA ILE A 135 26.25 -9.03 9.18
C ILE A 135 26.33 -7.94 8.09
N VAL A 136 25.36 -7.93 7.18
CA VAL A 136 25.27 -6.93 6.11
C VAL A 136 24.17 -5.91 6.45
N VAL A 137 24.56 -4.65 6.62
CA VAL A 137 23.64 -3.53 6.93
C VAL A 137 23.44 -2.67 5.68
N LEU A 138 22.19 -2.62 5.18
CA LEU A 138 21.81 -1.78 4.04
C LEU A 138 21.19 -0.48 4.53
N ILE A 139 21.84 0.65 4.27
CA ILE A 139 21.35 1.99 4.65
C ILE A 139 20.66 2.61 3.44
N ALA A 140 19.34 2.68 3.47
CA ALA A 140 18.53 3.31 2.44
C ALA A 140 18.29 4.82 2.74
N GLU A 141 19.36 5.54 3.09
CA GLU A 141 19.29 6.98 3.33
C GLU A 141 19.80 7.77 2.12
N SER A 142 19.12 8.86 1.81
CA SER A 142 19.43 9.76 0.70
C SER A 142 20.52 10.78 1.04
N ASP A 143 20.61 11.18 2.32
CA ASP A 143 21.70 12.00 2.83
C ASP A 143 22.96 11.16 3.07
N GLN A 144 23.97 11.44 2.25
CA GLN A 144 25.27 10.77 2.31
C GLN A 144 26.01 11.04 3.63
N GLN A 145 25.90 12.24 4.21
CA GLN A 145 26.61 12.60 5.44
C GLN A 145 26.03 11.84 6.64
N TYR A 146 24.70 11.74 6.69
CA TYR A 146 24.02 10.90 7.68
C TYR A 146 24.40 9.42 7.51
N ALA A 147 24.35 8.88 6.28
CA ALA A 147 24.70 7.49 6.02
C ALA A 147 26.14 7.14 6.45
N ILE A 148 27.10 8.04 6.19
CA ILE A 148 28.49 7.89 6.64
C ILE A 148 28.57 7.95 8.16
N SER A 149 27.84 8.87 8.82
CA SER A 149 27.82 8.97 10.28
C SER A 149 27.32 7.68 10.95
N VAL A 150 26.29 7.04 10.36
CA VAL A 150 25.75 5.77 10.83
C VAL A 150 26.78 4.66 10.63
N ALA A 151 27.42 4.58 9.47
CA ALA A 151 28.47 3.59 9.20
C ALA A 151 29.67 3.71 10.17
N GLU A 152 30.09 4.93 10.50
CA GLU A 152 31.16 5.17 11.49
C GLU A 152 30.75 4.76 12.90
N ASN A 153 29.49 4.99 13.29
CA ASN A 153 28.97 4.51 14.57
C ASN A 153 28.93 2.97 14.62
N LEU A 154 28.59 2.32 13.50
CA LEU A 154 28.57 0.86 13.41
C LEU A 154 29.97 0.23 13.49
N LYS A 155 31.01 0.90 12.99
CA LYS A 155 32.40 0.43 13.09
C LYS A 155 32.95 0.44 14.51
N ARG A 156 32.31 1.17 15.43
CA ARG A 156 32.72 1.31 16.83
C ARG A 156 32.06 0.29 17.75
N LEU A 157 31.13 -0.52 17.24
CA LEU A 157 30.53 -1.67 17.91
C LEU A 157 31.51 -2.85 17.93
#